data_AF-A0A5B1QFB6-F1
#
_entry.id   AF-A0A5B1QFB6-F1
#
_cell.length_a   1.000
_cell.length_b   1.000
_cell.length_c   1.000
_cell.angle_alpha   90.00
_cell.angle_beta   90.00
_cell.angle_gamma   90.00
#
_symmetry.space_group_name_H-M   'P 1'
#
loop_
_entity.id
_entity.type
_entity.pdbx_description
1 polymer ?
#
loop_
_entity_poly.entity_id
_entity_poly.type
_entity_poly.pdbx_seq_one_letter_code
_entity_poly.pdbx_strand_id
1 'polypeptide(L)'
;MPPPKKPEPTHRMVFTTNSLRNTTISVDDDALYYEVVTRFWHPKLTKIFKLDKEAREMSLIAEIERPSGKGEEARVRFGGEHGAWMSEEEFLRWDEQKRGGTFTGGEGVEYRWKSHHRRLQLIRADDDDKSPLAKFHTHRRHFFVFRMSRHAFLEIKPEATDAMDRLIMSYLLVERKRRNTSVIKPKS
;
A
#
# COMPACT_ATOMS: atom_id res chain seq x y z
N MET A 1 -35.93 18.74 -0.71
CA MET A 1 -34.87 17.71 -0.66
C MET A 1 -33.58 18.40 -0.22
N PRO A 2 -32.85 17.88 0.79
CA PRO A 2 -31.50 18.37 1.03
C PRO A 2 -30.65 18.12 -0.23
N PRO A 3 -29.74 19.05 -0.59
CA PRO A 3 -28.83 18.82 -1.70
C PRO A 3 -27.98 17.57 -1.40
N PRO A 4 -27.65 16.75 -2.42
CA PRO A 4 -26.74 15.63 -2.22
C PRO A 4 -25.44 16.15 -1.62
N LYS A 5 -25.01 15.56 -0.49
CA LYS A 5 -23.71 15.86 0.13
C LYS A 5 -22.65 15.75 -0.97
N LYS A 6 -21.87 16.81 -1.18
CA LYS A 6 -20.69 16.74 -2.04
C LYS A 6 -19.84 15.58 -1.52
N PRO A 7 -19.39 14.65 -2.39
CA PRO A 7 -18.51 13.58 -1.94
C PRO A 7 -17.27 14.21 -1.31
N GLU A 8 -16.89 13.72 -0.14
CA GLU A 8 -15.70 14.21 0.55
C GLU A 8 -14.47 14.05 -0.36
N PRO A 9 -13.52 15.01 -0.30
CA PRO A 9 -12.38 15.01 -1.20
C PRO A 9 -11.52 13.76 -0.96
N THR A 10 -11.33 12.96 -2.00
CA THR A 10 -10.43 11.81 -1.96
C THR A 10 -8.99 12.27 -1.79
N HIS A 11 -8.22 11.60 -0.95
CA HIS A 11 -6.79 11.81 -0.82
C HIS A 11 -6.05 11.19 -2.00
N ARG A 12 -5.21 11.98 -2.67
CA ARG A 12 -4.35 11.51 -3.75
C ARG A 12 -2.93 11.39 -3.25
N MET A 13 -2.53 10.17 -2.91
CA MET A 13 -1.19 9.87 -2.42
C MET A 13 -0.25 9.54 -3.56
N VAL A 14 0.68 10.43 -3.88
CA VAL A 14 1.63 10.31 -4.99
C VAL A 14 2.88 9.58 -4.54
N PHE A 15 3.34 8.64 -5.37
CA PHE A 15 4.61 7.95 -5.18
C PHE A 15 5.73 8.68 -5.92
N THR A 16 6.81 9.04 -5.21
CA THR A 16 7.97 9.68 -5.84
C THR A 16 8.65 8.77 -6.85
N THR A 17 8.69 7.46 -6.60
CA THR A 17 9.27 6.46 -7.51
C THR A 17 8.31 5.28 -7.75
N ASN A 18 8.56 4.47 -8.78
CA ASN A 18 7.84 3.19 -8.98
C ASN A 18 8.47 2.03 -8.17
N SER A 19 9.32 2.34 -7.19
CA SER A 19 9.98 1.36 -6.34
C SER A 19 9.11 1.00 -5.13
N LEU A 20 9.22 -0.24 -4.65
CA LEU A 20 8.63 -0.67 -3.36
C LEU A 20 9.61 -0.49 -2.19
N ARG A 21 10.72 0.19 -2.45
CA ARG A 21 11.83 0.46 -1.52
C ARG A 21 12.34 1.86 -1.78
N ASN A 22 12.78 2.57 -0.74
CA ASN A 22 13.39 3.90 -0.87
C ASN A 22 12.48 4.82 -1.71
N THR A 23 11.22 4.92 -1.28
CA THR A 23 10.20 5.75 -1.94
C THR A 23 9.41 6.51 -0.91
N THR A 24 8.89 7.66 -1.32
CA THR A 24 8.00 8.49 -0.52
C THR A 24 6.59 8.38 -1.07
N ILE A 25 5.62 8.39 -0.18
CA ILE A 25 4.19 8.36 -0.49
C ILE A 25 3.55 9.52 0.27
N SER A 26 3.10 10.56 -0.44
CA SER A 26 2.54 11.75 0.20
C SER A 26 1.33 12.32 -0.53
N VAL A 27 0.48 13.07 0.19
CA VAL A 27 -0.57 13.92 -0.38
C VAL A 27 0.02 15.29 -0.72
N ASP A 28 -0.57 16.01 -1.69
CA ASP A 28 -0.05 17.27 -2.24
C ASP A 28 0.21 18.39 -1.20
N ASP A 29 -0.45 18.37 -0.03
CA ASP A 29 -0.29 19.31 1.09
C ASP A 29 0.53 18.73 2.26
N ASP A 30 1.18 17.59 2.03
CA ASP A 30 1.87 16.77 3.02
C ASP A 30 0.99 16.46 4.26
N ALA A 31 -0.35 16.54 4.17
CA ALA A 31 -1.30 16.08 5.21
C ALA A 31 -0.95 14.67 5.69
N LEU A 32 -0.59 13.83 4.74
CA LEU A 32 -0.13 12.48 4.96
C LEU A 32 1.19 12.32 4.22
N TYR A 33 2.26 11.98 4.95
CA TYR A 33 3.58 11.80 4.39
C TYR A 33 4.22 10.54 4.97
N TYR A 34 4.62 9.63 4.10
CA TYR A 34 5.23 8.35 4.44
C TYR A 34 6.55 8.14 3.71
N GLU A 35 7.52 7.57 4.42
CA GLU A 35 8.79 7.16 3.83
C GLU A 35 9.01 5.66 3.99
N VAL A 36 9.23 4.99 2.87
CA VAL A 36 9.56 3.56 2.83
C VAL A 36 11.06 3.44 2.60
N VAL A 37 11.80 2.98 3.61
CA VAL A 37 13.27 2.94 3.61
C VAL A 37 13.76 1.50 3.73
N THR A 38 14.60 1.08 2.80
CA THR A 38 15.37 -0.16 2.88
C THR A 38 16.85 0.18 2.73
N ARG A 39 17.57 0.14 3.86
CA ARG A 39 19.00 0.45 3.92
C ARG A 39 19.82 -0.64 3.23
N PHE A 40 20.87 -0.23 2.53
CA PHE A 40 21.72 -1.17 1.78
C PHE A 40 22.44 -2.17 2.70
N TRP A 41 22.81 -1.77 3.92
CA TRP A 41 23.46 -2.63 4.92
C TRP A 41 22.48 -3.53 5.70
N HIS A 42 21.17 -3.30 5.57
CA HIS A 42 20.14 -4.17 6.13
C HIS A 42 19.04 -4.46 5.09
N PRO A 43 19.40 -5.08 3.95
CA PRO A 43 18.56 -5.14 2.75
C PRO A 43 17.28 -5.97 2.92
N LYS A 44 17.21 -6.73 4.01
CA LYS A 44 16.07 -7.56 4.41
C LYS A 44 15.00 -6.75 5.16
N LEU A 45 15.37 -5.65 5.81
CA LEU A 45 14.46 -4.87 6.64
C LEU A 45 14.04 -3.60 5.91
N THR A 46 12.73 -3.47 5.72
CA THR A 46 12.11 -2.27 5.17
C THR A 46 11.35 -1.60 6.29
N LYS A 47 11.71 -0.35 6.58
CA LYS A 47 11.05 0.48 7.59
C LYS A 47 10.09 1.44 6.90
N ILE A 48 8.93 1.65 7.51
CA ILE A 48 7.92 2.60 7.05
C ILE A 48 7.78 3.65 8.13
N PHE A 49 8.12 4.88 7.78
CA PHE A 49 7.99 6.04 8.65
C PHE A 49 6.79 6.87 8.21
N LYS A 50 6.17 7.56 9.18
CA LYS A 50 5.09 8.51 8.98
C LYS A 50 5.49 9.84 9.60
N LEU A 51 5.21 10.94 8.93
CA LEU A 51 5.43 12.27 9.49
C LEU A 51 4.38 12.55 10.56
N ASP A 52 4.84 12.76 11.79
CA ASP A 52 4.05 13.40 12.83
C ASP A 52 4.17 14.92 12.65
N LYS A 53 3.06 15.57 12.27
CA LYS A 53 3.03 17.02 12.03
C LYS A 53 3.19 17.83 13.30
N GLU A 54 2.72 17.32 14.43
CA GLU A 54 2.76 18.02 15.71
C GLU A 54 4.19 18.00 16.24
N ALA A 55 4.83 16.84 16.22
CA ALA A 55 6.22 16.69 16.64
C ALA A 55 7.24 17.18 15.58
N ARG A 56 6.83 17.32 14.31
CA ARG A 56 7.71 17.54 13.14
C ARG A 56 8.79 16.48 13.01
N GLU A 57 8.47 15.24 13.37
CA GLU A 57 9.39 14.12 13.38
C GLU A 57 8.83 12.93 12.58
N MET A 58 9.73 12.07 12.11
CA MET A 58 9.37 10.84 11.40
C MET A 58 9.25 9.70 12.40
N SER A 59 8.01 9.27 12.68
CA SER A 59 7.74 8.14 13.57
C SER A 59 7.79 6.83 12.80
N LEU A 60 8.50 5.84 13.34
CA LEU A 60 8.52 4.49 12.80
C LEU A 60 7.18 3.80 13.10
N ILE A 61 6.32 3.66 12.10
CA ILE A 61 4.99 3.07 12.29
C ILE A 61 4.98 1.57 12.04
N ALA A 62 5.83 1.07 11.15
CA ALA A 62 5.76 -0.32 10.74
C ALA A 62 7.04 -0.81 10.05
N GLU A 63 7.26 -2.11 10.08
CA GLU A 63 8.42 -2.76 9.47
C GLU A 63 8.04 -4.04 8.73
N ILE A 64 8.78 -4.32 7.65
CA ILE A 64 8.70 -5.54 6.86
C ILE A 64 10.08 -6.18 6.86
N GLU A 65 10.16 -7.39 7.39
CA GLU A 65 11.32 -8.24 7.26
C GLU A 65 11.08 -9.23 6.12
N ARG A 66 12.02 -9.25 5.17
CA ARG A 66 11.98 -10.13 4.01
C ARG A 66 12.65 -11.47 4.35
N PRO A 67 12.17 -12.56 3.77
CA PRO A 67 12.82 -13.85 3.91
C PRO A 67 14.21 -13.80 3.29
N SER A 68 15.13 -14.55 3.87
CA SER A 68 16.52 -14.58 3.47
C SER A 68 17.03 -15.88 2.90
N GLY A 69 16.21 -16.92 2.97
CA GLY A 69 16.50 -18.23 2.43
C GLY A 69 15.24 -18.98 2.03
N LYS A 70 15.44 -20.19 1.55
CA LYS A 70 14.37 -21.12 1.17
C LYS A 70 13.68 -21.61 2.45
N GLY A 71 12.37 -21.37 2.58
CA GLY A 71 11.57 -21.80 3.74
C GLY A 71 11.37 -20.74 4.82
N GLU A 72 11.96 -19.54 4.68
CA GLU A 72 11.61 -18.40 5.53
C GLU A 72 10.43 -17.64 4.93
N GLU A 73 9.54 -17.17 5.79
CA GLU A 73 8.44 -16.28 5.43
C GLU A 73 8.79 -14.83 5.76
N ALA A 74 8.17 -13.91 5.04
CA ALA A 74 8.24 -12.50 5.41
C ALA A 74 7.49 -12.28 6.72
N ARG A 75 8.00 -11.34 7.53
CA ARG A 75 7.36 -10.93 8.78
C ARG A 75 7.05 -9.45 8.73
N VAL A 76 6.00 -9.04 9.43
CA VAL A 76 5.61 -7.64 9.56
C VAL A 76 5.38 -7.29 11.01
N ARG A 77 5.56 -6.01 11.35
CA ARG A 77 5.15 -5.46 12.65
C ARG A 77 4.65 -4.03 12.51
N PHE A 78 3.76 -3.64 13.43
CA PHE A 78 3.23 -2.29 13.58
C PHE A 78 3.58 -1.74 14.96
N GLY A 79 3.65 -0.41 15.12
CA GLY A 79 4.05 0.23 16.38
C GLY A 79 5.56 0.37 16.57
N GLY A 80 6.31 0.30 15.47
CA GLY A 80 7.77 0.46 15.47
C GLY A 80 8.49 -0.59 16.31
N GLU A 81 9.43 -0.16 17.14
CA GLU A 81 10.33 -1.07 17.87
C GLU A 81 9.62 -1.89 18.95
N HIS A 82 8.50 -1.37 19.48
CA HIS A 82 7.68 -2.02 20.50
C HIS A 82 6.63 -2.98 19.92
N GLY A 83 6.50 -3.02 18.58
CA GLY A 83 5.58 -3.90 17.88
C GLY A 83 5.96 -5.37 17.95
N ALA A 84 4.96 -6.23 18.15
CA ALA A 84 5.12 -7.68 17.99
C ALA A 84 5.26 -8.03 16.51
N TRP A 85 6.22 -8.90 16.20
CA TRP A 85 6.35 -9.49 14.87
C TRP A 85 5.26 -10.54 14.65
N MET A 86 4.63 -10.48 13.49
CA MET A 86 3.68 -11.48 13.00
C MET A 86 4.08 -11.94 11.60
N SER A 87 3.61 -13.11 11.18
CA SER A 87 3.88 -13.60 9.82
C SER A 87 3.13 -12.74 8.80
N GLU A 88 3.66 -12.69 7.58
CA GLU A 88 2.95 -12.03 6.47
C GLU A 88 1.58 -12.68 6.21
N GLU A 89 1.45 -13.99 6.39
CA GLU A 89 0.19 -14.70 6.16
C GLU A 89 -0.86 -14.39 7.22
N GLU A 90 -0.43 -14.19 8.47
CA GLU A 90 -1.29 -13.75 9.57
C GLU A 90 -1.86 -12.35 9.28
N PHE A 91 -1.03 -11.44 8.76
CA PHE A 91 -1.48 -10.09 8.43
C PHE A 91 -2.27 -10.02 7.10
N LEU A 92 -1.80 -10.69 6.06
CA LEU A 92 -2.30 -10.60 4.69
C LEU A 92 -2.53 -11.99 4.09
N ARG A 93 -3.80 -12.39 4.06
CA ARG A 93 -4.24 -13.62 3.38
C ARG A 93 -4.18 -13.41 1.87
N TRP A 94 -3.19 -14.03 1.23
CA TRP A 94 -2.96 -13.90 -0.21
C TRP A 94 -3.88 -14.83 -1.03
N ASP A 95 -4.47 -14.28 -2.09
CA ASP A 95 -5.31 -15.01 -3.05
C ASP A 95 -4.56 -15.08 -4.40
N GLU A 96 -3.95 -16.24 -4.67
CA GLU A 96 -3.15 -16.45 -5.89
C GLU A 96 -3.98 -16.33 -7.17
N GLN A 97 -5.22 -16.81 -7.15
CA GLN A 97 -6.11 -16.81 -8.31
C GLN A 97 -6.48 -15.39 -8.70
N LYS A 98 -6.82 -14.55 -7.72
CA LYS A 98 -7.22 -13.15 -7.95
C LYS A 98 -6.05 -12.18 -7.95
N ARG A 99 -4.84 -12.65 -7.65
CA ARG A 99 -3.61 -11.85 -7.52
C ARG A 99 -3.81 -10.64 -6.61
N GLY A 100 -4.43 -10.88 -5.46
CA GLY A 100 -4.77 -9.89 -4.45
C GLY A 100 -4.60 -10.45 -3.05
N GLY A 101 -4.99 -9.69 -2.04
CA GLY A 101 -4.90 -10.14 -0.65
C GLY A 101 -5.94 -9.47 0.23
N THR A 102 -6.30 -10.14 1.32
CA THR A 102 -7.24 -9.66 2.32
C THR A 102 -6.51 -9.41 3.63
N PHE A 103 -6.76 -8.28 4.28
CA PHE A 103 -6.19 -7.94 5.59
C PHE A 103 -7.26 -7.31 6.47
N THR A 104 -7.02 -7.32 7.78
CA THR A 104 -7.93 -6.73 8.77
C THR A 104 -7.37 -5.38 9.25
N GLY A 105 -8.21 -4.34 9.24
CA GLY A 105 -7.90 -3.01 9.76
C GLY A 105 -7.83 -2.95 11.28
N GLY A 106 -7.64 -1.75 11.84
CA GLY A 106 -7.56 -1.53 13.29
C GLY A 106 -8.86 -1.86 14.05
N GLU A 107 -10.02 -1.66 13.41
CA GLU A 107 -11.34 -1.85 14.03
C GLU A 107 -11.99 -3.21 13.70
N GLY A 108 -11.21 -4.21 13.28
CA GLY A 108 -11.75 -5.51 12.86
C GLY A 108 -12.41 -5.51 11.48
N VAL A 109 -12.43 -4.37 10.79
CA VAL A 109 -12.95 -4.26 9.40
C VAL A 109 -12.03 -5.00 8.44
N GLU A 110 -12.57 -5.95 7.68
CA GLU A 110 -11.81 -6.64 6.65
C GLU A 110 -11.78 -5.86 5.34
N TYR A 111 -10.60 -5.77 4.74
CA TYR A 111 -10.36 -5.12 3.46
C TYR A 111 -9.74 -6.10 2.47
N ARG A 112 -10.16 -6.01 1.21
CA ARG A 112 -9.71 -6.88 0.12
C ARG A 112 -9.14 -6.08 -1.04
N TRP A 113 -7.92 -6.42 -1.43
CA TRP A 113 -7.33 -6.00 -2.69
C TRP A 113 -7.85 -6.87 -3.84
N LYS A 114 -8.47 -6.23 -4.84
CA LYS A 114 -8.90 -6.84 -6.10
C LYS A 114 -8.17 -6.21 -7.29
N SER A 115 -7.94 -7.00 -8.33
CA SER A 115 -7.49 -6.47 -9.62
C SER A 115 -8.69 -6.22 -10.52
N HIS A 116 -8.89 -4.96 -10.95
CA HIS A 116 -9.95 -4.57 -11.87
C HIS A 116 -9.34 -3.75 -13.03
N HIS A 117 -9.56 -4.17 -14.28
CA HIS A 117 -8.89 -3.61 -15.47
C HIS A 117 -7.38 -3.42 -15.31
N ARG A 118 -6.69 -4.44 -14.76
CA ARG A 118 -5.24 -4.45 -14.47
C ARG A 118 -4.79 -3.44 -13.38
N ARG A 119 -5.71 -2.70 -12.77
CA ARG A 119 -5.45 -1.77 -11.65
C ARG A 119 -5.79 -2.43 -10.34
N LEU A 120 -5.01 -2.14 -9.31
CA LEU A 120 -5.27 -2.62 -7.96
C LEU A 120 -6.31 -1.71 -7.30
N GLN A 121 -7.34 -2.32 -6.69
CA GLN A 121 -8.40 -1.60 -5.98
C GLN A 121 -8.60 -2.24 -4.62
N LEU A 122 -8.75 -1.42 -3.58
CA LEU A 122 -9.16 -1.86 -2.26
C LEU A 122 -10.66 -1.70 -2.12
N ILE A 123 -11.31 -2.73 -1.60
CA ILE A 123 -12.71 -2.70 -1.20
C ILE A 123 -12.83 -3.19 0.24
N ARG A 124 -13.90 -2.81 0.93
CA ARG A 124 -14.29 -3.48 2.18
C ARG A 124 -14.85 -4.86 1.83
N ALA A 125 -14.55 -5.88 2.64
CA ALA A 125 -15.00 -7.24 2.38
C ALA A 125 -16.52 -7.40 2.54
N ASP A 126 -17.10 -6.67 3.50
CA ASP A 126 -18.53 -6.69 3.85
C ASP A 126 -19.39 -5.76 2.97
N ASP A 127 -18.79 -4.99 2.06
CA ASP A 127 -19.52 -4.04 1.22
C ASP A 127 -20.07 -4.74 -0.04
N ASP A 128 -21.39 -4.92 -0.07
CA ASP A 128 -22.12 -5.54 -1.19
C ASP A 128 -21.99 -4.74 -2.50
N ASP A 129 -21.88 -3.41 -2.40
CA ASP A 129 -21.70 -2.51 -3.54
C ASP A 129 -20.28 -2.62 -4.12
N LYS A 130 -19.36 -3.28 -3.39
CA LYS A 130 -17.95 -3.47 -3.75
C LYS A 130 -17.29 -2.16 -4.15
N SER A 131 -17.67 -1.09 -3.47
CA SER A 131 -17.28 0.26 -3.80
C SER A 131 -15.78 0.42 -3.50
N PRO A 132 -14.96 0.89 -4.46
CA PRO A 132 -13.52 0.99 -4.25
C PRO A 132 -13.21 2.11 -3.25
N LEU A 133 -12.62 1.74 -2.11
CA LEU A 133 -12.10 2.64 -1.08
C LEU A 133 -10.73 3.21 -1.45
N ALA A 134 -9.91 2.40 -2.13
CA ALA A 134 -8.66 2.88 -2.69
C ALA A 134 -8.47 2.36 -4.11
N LYS A 135 -7.86 3.18 -4.98
CA LYS A 135 -7.52 2.80 -6.35
C LYS A 135 -6.07 3.15 -6.63
N PHE A 136 -5.30 2.16 -7.06
CA PHE A 136 -3.94 2.37 -7.51
C PHE A 136 -3.90 2.74 -8.99
N HIS A 137 -3.27 3.87 -9.28
CA HIS A 137 -3.00 4.34 -10.62
C HIS A 137 -1.51 4.19 -10.90
N THR A 138 -1.17 3.36 -11.89
CA THR A 138 0.20 3.06 -12.26
C THR A 138 0.90 4.28 -12.85
N HIS A 139 2.22 4.35 -12.67
CA HIS A 139 3.06 5.31 -13.39
C HIS A 139 2.83 5.20 -14.90
N ARG A 140 2.67 6.33 -15.58
CA ARG A 140 2.58 6.40 -17.04
C ARG A 140 3.75 7.21 -17.58
N ARG A 141 4.51 6.61 -18.49
CA ARG A 141 5.61 7.23 -19.22
C ARG A 141 5.34 7.10 -20.74
N HIS A 142 4.99 8.23 -21.36
CA HIS A 142 4.80 8.46 -22.81
C HIS A 142 3.53 7.96 -23.50
N PHE A 143 3.03 8.81 -24.41
CA PHE A 143 2.22 8.45 -25.57
C PHE A 143 2.79 9.23 -26.78
N PHE A 144 3.38 8.52 -27.74
CA PHE A 144 4.02 9.09 -28.94
C PHE A 144 5.09 10.16 -28.65
N VAL A 145 4.86 11.42 -29.04
CA VAL A 145 5.88 12.50 -29.08
C VAL A 145 5.87 13.38 -27.82
N PHE A 146 4.89 13.21 -26.92
CA PHE A 146 4.76 14.03 -25.71
C PHE A 146 5.37 13.32 -24.50
N ARG A 147 6.41 13.93 -23.91
CA ARG A 147 7.00 13.51 -22.64
C ARG A 147 6.08 13.90 -21.48
N MET A 148 5.05 13.10 -21.23
CA MET A 148 4.26 13.18 -20.00
C MET A 148 4.73 12.07 -19.04
N SER A 149 5.36 12.48 -17.93
CA SER A 149 5.65 11.59 -16.81
C SER A 149 4.60 11.85 -15.74
N ARG A 150 3.71 10.89 -15.51
CA ARG A 150 2.77 10.94 -14.37
C ARG A 150 3.20 9.90 -13.35
N HIS A 151 3.53 10.38 -12.15
CA HIS A 151 3.83 9.54 -11.02
C HIS A 151 2.67 8.59 -10.72
N ALA A 152 3.00 7.40 -10.20
CA ALA A 152 1.97 6.50 -9.67
C ALA A 152 1.30 7.17 -8.47
N PHE A 153 0.02 6.89 -8.23
CA PHE A 153 -0.67 7.41 -7.06
C PHE A 153 -1.77 6.46 -6.57
N LEU A 154 -2.03 6.49 -5.26
CA LEU A 154 -3.18 5.88 -4.63
C LEU A 154 -4.26 6.95 -4.43
N GLU A 155 -5.42 6.76 -5.03
CA GLU A 155 -6.62 7.54 -4.75
C GLU A 155 -7.36 6.84 -3.62
N ILE A 156 -7.47 7.49 -2.46
CA ILE A 156 -8.02 6.90 -1.23
C ILE A 156 -9.20 7.77 -0.79
N LYS A 157 -10.34 7.14 -0.53
CA LYS A 157 -11.48 7.83 0.06
C LYS A 157 -11.28 8.01 1.58
N PRO A 158 -11.82 9.07 2.18
CA PRO A 158 -11.57 9.40 3.58
C PRO A 158 -12.00 8.30 4.57
N GLU A 159 -12.95 7.45 4.20
CA GLU A 159 -13.42 6.32 5.03
C GLU A 159 -12.34 5.25 5.26
N ALA A 160 -11.24 5.27 4.49
CA ALA A 160 -10.11 4.36 4.65
C ALA A 160 -8.90 4.99 5.35
N THR A 161 -9.00 6.26 5.75
CA THR A 161 -7.88 7.00 6.38
C THR A 161 -7.52 6.44 7.76
N ASP A 162 -8.48 5.91 8.51
CA ASP A 162 -8.21 5.30 9.83
C ASP A 162 -7.37 4.02 9.71
N ALA A 163 -7.47 3.32 8.58
CA ALA A 163 -6.67 2.14 8.28
C ALA A 163 -5.43 2.43 7.43
N MET A 164 -5.03 3.71 7.27
CA MET A 164 -4.00 4.13 6.31
C MET A 164 -2.67 3.39 6.49
N ASP A 165 -2.18 3.27 7.72
CA ASP A 165 -0.88 2.65 7.99
C ASP A 165 -0.87 1.16 7.57
N ARG A 166 -1.97 0.45 7.85
CA ARG A 166 -2.19 -0.93 7.40
C ARG A 166 -2.44 -1.03 5.90
N LEU A 167 -3.10 -0.04 5.30
CA LEU A 167 -3.31 0.06 3.86
C LEU A 167 -1.98 0.19 3.12
N ILE A 168 -1.10 1.10 3.56
CA ILE A 168 0.24 1.26 2.97
C ILE A 168 1.05 -0.04 3.11
N MET A 169 1.03 -0.66 4.28
CA MET A 169 1.68 -1.96 4.51
C MET A 169 1.18 -3.03 3.53
N SER A 170 -0.14 -3.25 3.51
CA SER A 170 -0.76 -4.27 2.66
C SER A 170 -0.53 -4.02 1.17
N TYR A 171 -0.56 -2.76 0.73
CA TYR A 171 -0.22 -2.37 -0.64
C TYR A 171 1.21 -2.82 -1.00
N LEU A 172 2.20 -2.53 -0.16
CA LEU A 172 3.60 -2.90 -0.41
C LEU A 172 3.78 -4.42 -0.52
N LEU A 173 3.10 -5.19 0.32
CA LEU A 173 3.15 -6.66 0.30
C LEU A 173 2.46 -7.23 -0.94
N VAL A 174 1.26 -6.76 -1.26
CA VAL A 174 0.48 -7.18 -2.43
C VAL A 174 1.25 -6.86 -3.71
N GLU A 175 1.76 -5.65 -3.87
CA GLU A 175 2.56 -5.28 -5.05
C GLU A 175 3.85 -6.09 -5.15
N ARG A 176 4.52 -6.38 -4.02
CA ARG A 176 5.71 -7.26 -4.01
C ARG A 176 5.37 -8.65 -4.51
N LYS A 177 4.30 -9.26 -4.01
CA LYS A 177 3.81 -10.58 -4.45
C LYS A 177 3.42 -10.54 -5.94
N ARG A 178 2.66 -9.54 -6.39
CA ARG A 178 2.30 -9.36 -7.81
C ARG A 178 3.51 -9.28 -8.73
N ARG A 179 4.53 -8.49 -8.36
CA ARG A 179 5.79 -8.35 -9.12
C ARG A 179 6.54 -9.67 -9.18
N ASN A 180 6.67 -10.38 -8.06
CA ASN A 180 7.33 -11.69 -8.03
C ASN A 180 6.59 -12.75 -8.87
N THR A 181 5.27 -12.87 -8.74
CA THR A 181 4.48 -13.82 -9.57
C THR A 181 4.51 -13.46 -11.06
N SER A 182 4.68 -12.18 -11.41
CA SER A 182 4.84 -11.76 -12.80
C SER A 182 6.20 -12.11 -13.41
N VAL A 183 7.24 -12.22 -12.59
CA VAL A 183 8.60 -12.61 -13.01
C VAL A 183 8.70 -14.13 -13.19
N ILE A 184 7.91 -14.91 -12.44
CA ILE A 184 7.99 -16.39 -12.43
C ILE A 184 7.22 -17.06 -13.60
N LYS A 185 6.27 -16.38 -14.25
CA LYS A 185 5.60 -16.93 -15.44
C LYS A 185 6.41 -16.56 -16.70
N PRO A 186 7.17 -17.48 -17.34
CA PRO A 186 7.62 -17.23 -18.70
C PRO A 186 6.40 -17.01 -19.57
N LYS A 187 6.50 -16.07 -20.52
CA LYS A 187 5.48 -15.88 -21.55
C LYS A 187 5.29 -17.22 -22.27
N SER A 188 4.12 -17.82 -22.11
CA SER A 188 3.63 -18.90 -22.98
C SER A 188 3.27 -18.32 -24.34
#